data_AF-A0A4Q0AVS6-F1
#
_entry.id   AF-A0A4Q0AVS6-F1
#
_cell.length_a   1.000
_cell.length_b   1.000
_cell.length_c   1.000
_cell.angle_alpha   90.00
_cell.angle_beta   90.00
_cell.angle_gamma   90.00
#
_symmetry.space_group_name_H-M   'P 1'
#
loop_
_entity.id
_entity.type
_entity.pdbx_description
1 polymer ?
#
loop_
_entity_poly.entity_id
_entity_poly.type
_entity_poly.pdbx_seq_one_letter_code
_entity_poly.pdbx_strand_id
1 'polypeptide(L)'
;MSRQFNVRFASTGSTNGKSSVSIGVGDIDSSTSLTLPGDGKVDYGEFFNANILQILENFSNATTPNNPTIGQLWYNPGDFKLRVYVGTVGESGFFGSTNIDTLSSYVGWLTISTISGTPNSSPQCGELYFNTNDNNLYIWDCSTQPGHWIILGSNNFIKKDGTTTLTAPLTIVPGTVGNEAVTFTQLQAVDDRVTLVAQSSMPSGIIVMWSGSTVPTGWHLCDGTGTYGSNNDPIPDLRGKFILGASVSNPVNTTGGSTTLNLTRTDTHTLLETEIPSHTHSGFFGSTFSTFYPGGNGAPANNGTTTGATGGGQGHFHTISASTYMPPYYALAYIIKL
;
A
#
# COMPACT_ATOMS: atom_id res chain seq x y z
N MET A 1 -67.33 -50.83 11.44
CA MET A 1 -66.73 -49.52 11.09
C MET A 1 -65.23 -49.67 11.18
N SER A 2 -64.51 -49.61 10.06
CA SER A 2 -63.04 -49.62 10.07
C SER A 2 -62.56 -48.29 10.67
N ARG A 3 -61.88 -48.34 11.81
CA ARG A 3 -61.23 -47.16 12.42
C ARG A 3 -59.89 -46.97 11.70
N GLN A 4 -59.80 -45.98 10.81
CA GLN A 4 -58.52 -45.60 10.20
C GLN A 4 -57.73 -44.74 11.18
N PHE A 5 -56.44 -45.04 11.33
CA PHE A 5 -55.50 -44.22 12.09
C PHE A 5 -54.90 -43.19 11.13
N ASN A 6 -55.17 -41.91 11.36
CA ASN A 6 -54.70 -40.82 10.52
C ASN A 6 -53.59 -40.06 11.24
N VAL A 7 -52.36 -40.15 10.71
CA VAL A 7 -51.23 -39.36 11.20
C VAL A 7 -51.15 -38.08 10.38
N ARG A 8 -51.32 -36.93 11.04
CA ARG A 8 -51.14 -35.61 10.43
C ARG A 8 -49.74 -35.10 10.73
N PHE A 9 -48.93 -34.92 9.69
CA PHE A 9 -47.71 -34.12 9.78
C PHE A 9 -48.11 -32.63 9.81
N ALA A 10 -47.44 -31.82 10.64
CA ALA A 10 -47.96 -30.54 11.17
C ALA A 10 -48.33 -29.43 10.14
N SER A 11 -49.24 -28.58 10.66
CA SER A 11 -49.80 -27.27 10.25
C SER A 11 -50.09 -26.97 8.76
N THR A 12 -51.37 -26.65 8.52
CA THR A 12 -51.90 -25.98 7.33
C THR A 12 -51.07 -24.74 7.01
N GLY A 13 -50.12 -24.87 6.09
CA GLY A 13 -49.16 -23.82 5.73
C GLY A 13 -47.74 -24.32 5.49
N SER A 14 -47.39 -25.56 5.86
CA SER A 14 -46.09 -26.12 5.54
C SER A 14 -46.00 -26.46 4.04
N THR A 15 -45.21 -25.69 3.30
CA THR A 15 -44.82 -25.90 1.89
C THR A 15 -43.98 -27.17 1.68
N ASN A 16 -43.78 -28.00 2.71
CA ASN A 16 -42.86 -29.14 2.72
C ASN A 16 -43.44 -30.43 2.09
N GLY A 17 -44.59 -30.35 1.39
CA GLY A 17 -45.12 -31.46 0.58
C GLY A 17 -45.51 -32.74 1.35
N LYS A 18 -45.65 -32.71 2.68
CA LYS A 18 -45.99 -33.90 3.48
C LYS A 18 -47.50 -34.10 3.51
N SER A 19 -47.99 -35.04 2.71
CA SER A 19 -49.39 -35.48 2.74
C SER A 19 -49.70 -36.27 4.01
N SER A 20 -50.96 -36.23 4.47
CA SER A 20 -51.43 -37.09 5.57
C SER A 20 -51.36 -38.56 5.16
N VAL A 21 -50.89 -39.43 6.06
CA VAL A 21 -50.88 -40.88 5.86
C VAL A 21 -52.11 -41.48 6.54
N SER A 22 -52.86 -42.30 5.80
CA SER A 22 -54.03 -43.03 6.29
C SER A 22 -53.74 -44.53 6.26
N ILE A 23 -53.85 -45.17 7.43
CA ILE A 23 -53.48 -46.59 7.62
C ILE A 23 -54.71 -47.37 8.05
N GLY A 24 -54.97 -48.49 7.37
CA GLY A 24 -56.03 -49.41 7.73
C GLY A 24 -55.76 -50.19 9.02
N VAL A 25 -56.80 -50.83 9.55
CA VAL A 25 -56.70 -51.68 10.75
C VAL A 25 -55.87 -52.92 10.43
N GLY A 26 -54.82 -53.18 11.22
CA GLY A 26 -53.90 -54.30 11.05
C GLY A 26 -52.84 -54.14 9.96
N ASP A 27 -52.89 -53.04 9.20
CA ASP A 27 -51.97 -52.73 8.11
C ASP A 27 -50.66 -52.12 8.63
N ILE A 28 -49.70 -51.98 7.72
CA ILE A 28 -48.43 -51.27 7.93
C ILE A 28 -48.26 -50.29 6.77
N ASP A 29 -47.92 -49.03 7.07
CA ASP A 29 -47.47 -48.07 6.09
C ASP A 29 -45.93 -47.95 6.10
N SER A 30 -45.34 -48.05 4.92
CA SER A 30 -43.89 -47.92 4.68
C SER A 30 -43.58 -46.80 3.69
N SER A 31 -44.48 -45.80 3.56
CA SER A 31 -44.30 -44.65 2.66
C SER A 31 -43.21 -43.69 3.14
N THR A 32 -42.73 -43.88 4.37
CA THR A 32 -41.61 -43.16 4.97
C THR A 32 -40.51 -44.14 5.38
N SER A 33 -39.39 -43.61 5.89
CA SER A 33 -38.32 -44.45 6.44
C SER A 33 -38.69 -45.07 7.79
N LEU A 34 -39.75 -44.58 8.43
CA LEU A 34 -40.33 -45.18 9.61
C LEU A 34 -41.46 -46.12 9.20
N THR A 35 -41.56 -47.24 9.89
CA THR A 35 -42.66 -48.20 9.70
C THR A 35 -43.83 -47.77 10.58
N LEU A 36 -44.95 -47.38 10.00
CA LEU A 36 -46.11 -46.89 10.74
C LEU A 36 -47.15 -48.03 10.86
N PRO A 37 -47.31 -48.66 12.04
CA PRO A 37 -48.33 -49.69 12.22
C PRO A 37 -49.74 -49.08 12.34
N GLY A 38 -50.72 -49.71 11.69
CA GLY A 38 -52.13 -49.36 11.81
C GLY A 38 -52.76 -49.83 13.13
N ASP A 39 -53.96 -49.35 13.41
CA ASP A 39 -54.71 -49.72 14.63
C ASP A 39 -54.91 -51.25 14.69
N GLY A 40 -54.77 -51.83 15.88
CA GLY A 40 -54.90 -53.28 16.09
C GLY A 40 -53.74 -54.15 15.54
N LYS A 41 -52.61 -53.56 15.13
CA LYS A 41 -51.43 -54.36 14.74
C LYS A 41 -50.83 -55.07 15.95
N VAL A 42 -50.76 -56.41 15.90
CA VAL A 42 -50.29 -57.26 17.01
C VAL A 42 -48.86 -56.92 17.43
N ASP A 43 -47.98 -56.64 16.47
CA ASP A 43 -46.55 -56.37 16.72
C ASP A 43 -46.21 -54.87 16.71
N TYR A 44 -47.19 -53.98 17.01
CA TYR A 44 -46.95 -52.53 16.94
C TYR A 44 -45.75 -52.08 17.78
N GLY A 45 -45.53 -52.71 18.93
CA GLY A 45 -44.44 -52.38 19.85
C GLY A 45 -43.06 -52.67 19.27
N GLU A 46 -42.93 -53.70 18.42
CA GLU A 46 -41.69 -54.00 17.71
C GLU A 46 -41.37 -52.89 16.71
N PHE A 47 -42.33 -52.54 15.85
CA PHE A 47 -42.17 -51.46 14.88
C PHE A 47 -41.86 -50.11 15.55
N PHE A 48 -42.52 -49.82 16.67
CA PHE A 48 -42.31 -48.58 17.41
C PHE A 48 -40.91 -48.51 18.05
N ASN A 49 -40.47 -49.59 18.69
CA ASN A 49 -39.13 -49.65 19.29
C ASN A 49 -38.03 -49.61 18.21
N ALA A 50 -38.24 -50.29 17.08
CA ALA A 50 -37.33 -50.23 15.93
C ALA A 50 -37.23 -48.80 15.37
N ASN A 51 -38.36 -48.11 15.21
CA ASN A 51 -38.40 -46.71 14.78
C ASN A 51 -37.65 -45.78 15.74
N ILE A 52 -37.80 -45.96 17.06
CA ILE A 52 -37.05 -45.16 18.05
C ILE A 52 -35.55 -45.38 17.88
N LEU A 53 -35.12 -46.63 17.72
CA LEU A 53 -33.72 -46.96 17.51
C LEU A 53 -33.19 -46.30 16.24
N GLN A 54 -33.92 -46.41 15.13
CA GLN A 54 -33.60 -45.76 13.87
C GLN A 54 -33.47 -44.24 14.00
N ILE A 55 -34.33 -43.59 14.78
CA ILE A 55 -34.24 -42.14 15.01
C ILE A 55 -32.99 -41.80 15.83
N LEU A 56 -32.70 -42.57 16.90
CA LEU A 56 -31.53 -42.34 17.77
C LEU A 56 -30.21 -42.46 17.01
N GLU A 57 -30.13 -43.38 16.05
CA GLU A 57 -28.93 -43.59 15.23
C GLU A 57 -28.92 -42.74 13.94
N ASN A 58 -29.89 -41.84 13.76
CA ASN A 58 -30.08 -41.08 12.52
C ASN A 58 -30.11 -41.99 11.27
N PHE A 59 -30.89 -43.06 11.32
CA PHE A 59 -31.08 -44.05 10.26
C PHE A 59 -29.77 -44.68 9.75
N SER A 60 -28.78 -44.86 10.64
CA SER A 60 -27.44 -45.37 10.33
C SER A 60 -27.44 -46.63 9.46
N ASN A 61 -27.00 -46.53 8.21
CA ASN A 61 -26.92 -47.67 7.28
C ASN A 61 -25.91 -47.41 6.14
N ALA A 62 -25.27 -48.46 5.62
CA ALA A 62 -24.36 -48.36 4.47
C ALA A 62 -25.08 -47.98 3.16
N THR A 63 -26.37 -48.31 3.05
CA THR A 63 -27.24 -47.92 1.94
C THR A 63 -28.20 -46.83 2.36
N THR A 64 -28.60 -45.98 1.41
CA THR A 64 -29.54 -44.89 1.68
C THR A 64 -30.90 -45.43 2.16
N PRO A 65 -31.60 -44.73 3.07
CA PRO A 65 -32.99 -45.04 3.38
C PRO A 65 -33.87 -45.10 2.11
N ASN A 66 -34.77 -46.07 2.03
CA ASN A 66 -35.54 -46.36 0.81
C ASN A 66 -36.64 -45.34 0.51
N ASN A 67 -37.31 -44.81 1.53
CA ASN A 67 -38.39 -43.83 1.41
C ASN A 67 -38.13 -42.62 2.33
N PRO A 68 -37.09 -41.82 2.06
CA PRO A 68 -36.74 -40.72 2.93
C PRO A 68 -37.75 -39.56 2.82
N THR A 69 -37.99 -38.89 3.93
CA THR A 69 -38.81 -37.66 3.95
C THR A 69 -37.92 -36.43 3.99
N ILE A 70 -38.35 -35.31 3.37
CA ILE A 70 -37.57 -34.07 3.37
C ILE A 70 -37.22 -33.65 4.80
N GLY A 71 -35.95 -33.35 5.03
CA GLY A 71 -35.34 -33.02 6.31
C GLY A 71 -34.83 -34.22 7.10
N GLN A 72 -35.02 -35.46 6.63
CA GLN A 72 -34.53 -36.64 7.33
C GLN A 72 -33.00 -36.67 7.36
N LEU A 73 -32.43 -37.03 8.50
CA LEU A 73 -31.01 -37.29 8.66
C LEU A 73 -30.68 -38.75 8.36
N TRP A 74 -29.53 -38.99 7.75
CA TRP A 74 -28.97 -40.32 7.50
C TRP A 74 -27.47 -40.33 7.77
N TYR A 75 -27.03 -41.20 8.68
CA TYR A 75 -25.61 -41.46 8.88
C TYR A 75 -25.17 -42.69 8.07
N ASN A 76 -24.08 -42.60 7.33
CA ASN A 76 -23.50 -43.76 6.67
C ASN A 76 -22.21 -44.18 7.39
N PRO A 77 -22.19 -45.34 8.08
CA PRO A 77 -21.01 -45.80 8.80
C PRO A 77 -19.88 -46.26 7.86
N GLY A 78 -20.15 -46.51 6.57
CA GLY A 78 -19.14 -46.89 5.58
C GLY A 78 -18.21 -45.74 5.18
N ASP A 79 -18.69 -44.50 5.24
CA ASP A 79 -17.89 -43.31 4.91
C ASP A 79 -17.86 -42.24 6.00
N PHE A 80 -18.45 -42.53 7.18
CA PHE A 80 -18.51 -41.64 8.34
C PHE A 80 -19.19 -40.29 8.08
N LYS A 81 -20.17 -40.24 7.15
CA LYS A 81 -20.85 -39.00 6.78
C LYS A 81 -22.30 -38.96 7.25
N LEU A 82 -22.67 -37.86 7.90
CA LEU A 82 -24.06 -37.49 8.14
C LEU A 82 -24.61 -36.69 6.95
N ARG A 83 -25.82 -37.02 6.52
CA ARG A 83 -26.50 -36.41 5.39
C ARG A 83 -27.90 -35.98 5.76
N VAL A 84 -28.43 -34.99 5.04
CA VAL A 84 -29.84 -34.59 5.11
C VAL A 84 -30.52 -34.81 3.76
N TYR A 85 -31.72 -35.39 3.77
CA TYR A 85 -32.51 -35.55 2.57
C TYR A 85 -33.23 -34.24 2.25
N VAL A 86 -32.95 -33.66 1.07
CA VAL A 86 -33.55 -32.39 0.64
C VAL A 86 -34.71 -32.56 -0.34
N GLY A 87 -35.01 -33.79 -0.76
CA GLY A 87 -36.03 -34.07 -1.77
C GLY A 87 -35.60 -33.70 -3.19
N THR A 88 -36.59 -33.52 -4.06
CA THR A 88 -36.43 -32.92 -5.40
C THR A 88 -36.54 -31.40 -5.23
N VAL A 89 -35.41 -30.69 -5.28
CA VAL A 89 -35.43 -29.22 -5.27
C VAL A 89 -35.45 -28.71 -6.72
N GLY A 90 -36.51 -27.99 -7.09
CA GLY A 90 -36.47 -27.09 -8.25
C GLY A 90 -35.81 -25.79 -7.82
N GLU A 91 -34.60 -25.51 -8.35
CA GLU A 91 -33.74 -24.30 -8.36
C GLU A 91 -33.79 -23.24 -7.23
N SER A 92 -34.54 -23.42 -6.15
CA SER A 92 -34.69 -22.43 -5.08
C SER A 92 -35.14 -23.09 -3.78
N GLY A 93 -34.24 -23.80 -3.11
CA GLY A 93 -34.57 -24.44 -1.85
C GLY A 93 -33.36 -24.79 -1.02
N PHE A 94 -33.24 -24.13 0.13
CA PHE A 94 -32.39 -24.39 1.30
C PHE A 94 -31.10 -23.56 1.45
N PHE A 95 -30.43 -23.15 0.38
CA PHE A 95 -29.49 -22.02 0.44
C PHE A 95 -30.06 -20.90 -0.41
N GLY A 96 -30.44 -19.79 0.20
CA GLY A 96 -30.97 -18.59 -0.48
C GLY A 96 -29.94 -17.90 -1.38
N SER A 97 -29.30 -18.63 -2.29
CA SER A 97 -28.53 -18.05 -3.37
C SER A 97 -29.40 -18.00 -4.61
N THR A 98 -29.90 -16.80 -4.92
CA THR A 98 -30.54 -16.43 -6.18
C THR A 98 -29.59 -16.46 -7.39
N ASN A 99 -28.48 -17.20 -7.32
CA ASN A 99 -27.48 -17.39 -8.38
C ASN A 99 -27.04 -18.86 -8.40
N ILE A 100 -28.01 -19.75 -8.58
CA ILE A 100 -27.78 -21.10 -9.09
C ILE A 100 -28.69 -21.23 -10.32
N ASP A 101 -28.51 -20.32 -11.27
CA ASP A 101 -29.00 -20.52 -12.63
C ASP A 101 -28.07 -21.56 -13.27
N THR A 102 -28.64 -22.66 -13.76
CA THR A 102 -28.03 -23.72 -14.61
C THR A 102 -27.65 -25.08 -14.00
N LEU A 103 -28.16 -25.48 -12.82
CA LEU A 103 -27.95 -26.86 -12.34
C LEU A 103 -29.26 -27.66 -12.25
N SER A 104 -29.50 -28.43 -13.32
CA SER A 104 -30.45 -29.55 -13.43
C SER A 104 -30.80 -30.21 -12.08
N SER A 105 -32.05 -30.05 -11.64
CA SER A 105 -32.80 -30.93 -10.73
C SER A 105 -31.97 -31.76 -9.76
N TYR A 106 -31.54 -31.17 -8.65
CA TYR A 106 -30.88 -31.94 -7.59
C TYR A 106 -31.93 -32.74 -6.82
N VAL A 107 -31.81 -34.07 -6.87
CA VAL A 107 -32.63 -35.00 -6.10
C VAL A 107 -31.66 -35.84 -5.26
N GLY A 108 -31.65 -35.69 -3.94
CA GLY A 108 -30.77 -36.56 -3.14
C GLY A 108 -30.37 -36.12 -1.74
N TRP A 109 -29.31 -36.75 -1.25
CA TRP A 109 -28.74 -36.59 0.08
C TRP A 109 -27.60 -35.57 0.06
N LEU A 110 -27.72 -34.50 0.84
CA LEU A 110 -26.66 -33.51 1.02
C LEU A 110 -25.75 -33.92 2.18
N THR A 111 -24.45 -34.04 1.95
CA THR A 111 -23.46 -34.33 3.00
C THR A 111 -23.24 -33.08 3.86
N ILE A 112 -23.36 -33.22 5.19
CA ILE A 112 -23.29 -32.08 6.11
C ILE A 112 -21.85 -31.62 6.32
N SER A 113 -20.89 -32.54 6.37
CA SER A 113 -19.46 -32.22 6.39
C SER A 113 -18.62 -33.48 6.17
N THR A 114 -17.45 -33.33 5.57
CA THR A 114 -16.44 -34.38 5.46
C THR A 114 -15.23 -34.05 6.34
N ILE A 115 -14.69 -35.02 7.07
CA ILE A 115 -13.49 -34.85 7.90
C ILE A 115 -12.41 -35.78 7.34
N SER A 116 -11.38 -35.22 6.74
CA SER A 116 -10.26 -36.00 6.16
C SER A 116 -8.99 -35.17 6.06
N GLY A 117 -7.85 -35.79 5.73
CA GLY A 117 -6.59 -35.07 5.42
C GLY A 117 -6.47 -34.67 3.95
N THR A 118 -7.27 -35.29 3.09
CA THR A 118 -7.34 -35.01 1.65
C THR A 118 -8.78 -34.66 1.27
N PRO A 119 -9.01 -33.61 0.46
CA PRO A 119 -10.36 -33.24 0.04
C PRO A 119 -11.00 -34.31 -0.84
N ASN A 120 -12.33 -34.33 -0.88
CA ASN A 120 -13.11 -35.11 -1.84
C ASN A 120 -12.70 -34.71 -3.29
N SER A 121 -12.44 -35.69 -4.15
CA SER A 121 -12.05 -35.46 -5.55
C SER A 121 -13.22 -35.06 -6.45
N SER A 122 -14.45 -35.31 -6.02
CA SER A 122 -15.69 -34.96 -6.73
C SER A 122 -16.67 -34.26 -5.78
N PRO A 123 -16.34 -33.05 -5.30
CA PRO A 123 -17.14 -32.34 -4.32
C PRO A 123 -18.42 -31.73 -4.92
N GLN A 124 -19.47 -31.68 -4.10
CA GLN A 124 -20.76 -31.07 -4.47
C GLN A 124 -20.76 -29.58 -4.14
N CYS A 125 -21.54 -28.78 -4.89
CA CYS A 125 -21.72 -27.35 -4.61
C CYS A 125 -22.09 -27.11 -3.14
N GLY A 126 -21.29 -26.30 -2.43
CA GLY A 126 -21.51 -25.98 -1.01
C GLY A 126 -21.12 -27.08 -0.02
N GLU A 127 -20.44 -28.14 -0.47
CA GLU A 127 -19.93 -29.18 0.43
C GLU A 127 -18.96 -28.56 1.47
N LEU A 128 -19.14 -28.92 2.74
CA LEU A 128 -18.22 -28.55 3.81
C LEU A 128 -17.17 -29.65 4.03
N TYR A 129 -15.93 -29.23 4.25
CA TYR A 129 -14.79 -30.12 4.44
C TYR A 129 -13.88 -29.60 5.55
N PHE A 130 -13.70 -30.33 6.64
CA PHE A 130 -12.68 -30.03 7.64
C PHE A 130 -11.41 -30.81 7.34
N ASN A 131 -10.33 -30.08 7.02
CA ASN A 131 -9.04 -30.68 6.74
C ASN A 131 -8.25 -30.89 8.04
N THR A 132 -8.03 -32.15 8.39
CA THR A 132 -7.32 -32.56 9.61
C THR A 132 -5.81 -32.30 9.56
N ASN A 133 -5.22 -32.09 8.38
CA ASN A 133 -3.79 -31.82 8.25
C ASN A 133 -3.44 -30.36 8.57
N ASP A 134 -4.31 -29.41 8.23
CA ASP A 134 -4.09 -27.97 8.43
C ASP A 134 -5.06 -27.33 9.44
N ASN A 135 -5.99 -28.11 9.99
CA ASN A 135 -7.04 -27.70 10.95
C ASN A 135 -7.98 -26.60 10.45
N ASN A 136 -8.20 -26.50 9.14
CA ASN A 136 -9.11 -25.52 8.55
C ASN A 136 -10.43 -26.15 8.07
N LEU A 137 -11.52 -25.39 8.16
CA LEU A 137 -12.79 -25.70 7.53
C LEU A 137 -12.82 -25.08 6.14
N TYR A 138 -13.32 -25.83 5.15
CA TYR A 138 -13.45 -25.42 3.77
C TYR A 138 -14.90 -25.56 3.30
N ILE A 139 -15.28 -24.75 2.31
CA ILE A 139 -16.51 -24.90 1.52
C ILE A 139 -16.16 -25.02 0.04
N TRP A 140 -16.80 -25.94 -0.69
CA TRP A 140 -16.62 -26.06 -2.14
C TRP A 140 -17.44 -25.02 -2.88
N ASP A 141 -16.76 -24.10 -3.55
CA ASP A 141 -17.37 -23.14 -4.47
C ASP A 141 -17.37 -23.68 -5.90
N CYS A 142 -18.58 -23.83 -6.44
CA CYS A 142 -18.81 -24.30 -7.80
C CYS A 142 -19.27 -23.18 -8.76
N SER A 143 -19.24 -21.92 -8.32
CA SER A 143 -19.60 -20.75 -9.13
C SER A 143 -18.66 -20.53 -10.32
N THR A 144 -17.48 -21.13 -10.28
CA THR A 144 -16.44 -21.07 -11.32
C THR A 144 -16.14 -22.46 -11.87
N GLN A 145 -15.60 -22.54 -13.09
CA GLN A 145 -15.20 -23.80 -13.72
C GLN A 145 -13.71 -23.74 -14.09
N PRO A 146 -12.84 -24.60 -13.50
CA PRO A 146 -13.16 -25.59 -12.47
C PRO A 146 -13.50 -24.93 -11.12
N GLY A 147 -14.37 -25.57 -10.33
CA GLY A 147 -14.67 -25.14 -8.95
C GLY A 147 -13.44 -25.24 -8.04
N HIS A 148 -13.51 -24.64 -6.86
CA HIS A 148 -12.39 -24.58 -5.92
C HIS A 148 -12.83 -24.61 -4.45
N TRP A 149 -11.93 -25.03 -3.55
CA TRP A 149 -12.17 -25.01 -2.10
C TRP A 149 -11.82 -23.65 -1.51
N ILE A 150 -12.73 -23.08 -0.72
CA ILE A 150 -12.56 -21.81 0.00
C ILE A 150 -12.41 -22.11 1.49
N ILE A 151 -11.39 -21.56 2.15
CA ILE A 151 -11.21 -21.66 3.60
C ILE A 151 -12.21 -20.75 4.32
N LEU A 152 -12.92 -21.30 5.30
CA LEU A 152 -13.79 -20.59 6.22
C LEU A 152 -13.02 -20.26 7.51
N GLY A 153 -12.94 -18.96 7.83
CA GLY A 153 -12.43 -18.49 9.13
C GLY A 153 -10.96 -18.08 9.19
N SER A 154 -10.17 -18.28 8.12
CA SER A 154 -8.79 -17.80 8.05
C SER A 154 -8.71 -16.38 7.45
N ASN A 155 -9.11 -15.34 8.20
CA ASN A 155 -9.02 -13.92 7.78
C ASN A 155 -9.59 -13.54 6.38
N ASN A 156 -10.26 -14.45 5.68
CA ASN A 156 -10.72 -14.34 4.30
C ASN A 156 -12.23 -14.56 4.24
N PHE A 157 -13.00 -13.49 4.46
CA PHE A 157 -14.40 -13.48 4.07
C PHE A 157 -14.46 -13.19 2.56
N ILE A 158 -14.45 -14.26 1.74
CA ILE A 158 -14.65 -14.13 0.29
C ILE A 158 -16.06 -13.59 0.03
N LYS A 159 -16.15 -12.48 -0.71
CA LYS A 159 -17.42 -11.97 -1.24
C LYS A 159 -17.96 -12.97 -2.26
N LYS A 160 -19.28 -13.08 -2.37
CA LYS A 160 -20.05 -13.96 -3.27
C LYS A 160 -19.69 -13.86 -4.78
N ASP A 161 -18.75 -13.02 -5.19
CA ASP A 161 -18.37 -12.78 -6.59
C ASP A 161 -17.11 -13.53 -7.08
N GLY A 162 -16.53 -14.43 -6.28
CA GLY A 162 -15.45 -15.31 -6.74
C GLY A 162 -14.08 -14.65 -6.93
N THR A 163 -13.88 -13.42 -6.44
CA THR A 163 -12.59 -12.73 -6.55
C THR A 163 -11.65 -13.09 -5.40
N THR A 164 -10.76 -14.07 -5.62
CA THR A 164 -9.73 -14.48 -4.64
C THR A 164 -8.55 -13.50 -4.60
N THR A 165 -8.41 -12.71 -3.53
CA THR A 165 -7.15 -12.44 -2.78
C THR A 165 -7.33 -11.30 -1.76
N LEU A 166 -7.24 -11.59 -0.46
CA LEU A 166 -6.77 -10.58 0.51
C LEU A 166 -5.32 -10.88 0.85
N THR A 167 -4.44 -10.07 0.30
CA THR A 167 -3.03 -9.95 0.70
C THR A 167 -2.88 -8.77 1.69
N ALA A 168 -3.85 -8.58 2.59
CA ALA A 168 -3.88 -7.49 3.57
C ALA A 168 -4.69 -7.89 4.83
N PRO A 169 -4.40 -7.31 6.01
CA PRO A 169 -5.06 -7.71 7.26
C PRO A 169 -6.55 -7.35 7.28
N LEU A 170 -7.31 -8.19 7.98
CA LEU A 170 -8.76 -8.21 8.14
C LEU A 170 -9.42 -6.84 8.40
N THR A 171 -10.27 -6.40 7.47
CA THR A 171 -11.23 -5.30 7.70
C THR A 171 -12.58 -5.87 8.12
N ILE A 172 -12.98 -5.66 9.38
CA ILE A 172 -14.31 -5.99 9.90
C ILE A 172 -15.31 -4.97 9.32
N VAL A 173 -16.33 -5.45 8.61
CA VAL A 173 -17.50 -4.65 8.21
C VAL A 173 -18.65 -4.97 9.18
N PRO A 174 -19.08 -4.06 10.05
CA PRO A 174 -20.34 -4.20 10.76
C PRO A 174 -21.50 -4.13 9.76
N GLY A 175 -22.40 -5.12 9.78
CA GLY A 175 -23.60 -5.12 8.95
C GLY A 175 -24.48 -3.91 9.23
N THR A 176 -24.99 -3.29 8.17
CA THR A 176 -26.04 -2.27 8.27
C THR A 176 -27.34 -2.93 8.71
N VAL A 177 -27.77 -2.65 9.93
CA VAL A 177 -29.19 -2.72 10.31
C VAL A 177 -29.85 -1.51 9.67
N GLY A 178 -30.73 -1.77 8.70
CA GLY A 178 -31.64 -0.76 8.18
C GLY A 178 -31.02 0.28 7.23
N ASN A 179 -31.45 0.20 5.96
CA ASN A 179 -31.76 1.36 5.12
C ASN A 179 -31.04 2.67 5.44
N GLU A 180 -29.76 2.74 5.11
CA GLU A 180 -29.07 3.78 4.33
C GLU A 180 -27.73 3.16 3.89
N ALA A 181 -27.48 3.14 2.58
CA ALA A 181 -26.21 2.64 2.06
C ALA A 181 -25.11 3.62 2.47
N VAL A 182 -24.37 3.29 3.54
CA VAL A 182 -23.09 3.92 3.84
C VAL A 182 -22.15 3.55 2.69
N THR A 183 -22.12 4.39 1.66
CA THR A 183 -21.21 4.25 0.53
C THR A 183 -19.80 4.50 1.03
N PHE A 184 -18.86 3.65 0.61
CA PHE A 184 -17.44 3.62 1.00
C PHE A 184 -16.66 4.94 0.76
N THR A 185 -17.31 5.97 0.22
CA THR A 185 -16.79 7.31 -0.04
C THR A 185 -16.23 8.00 1.20
N GLN A 186 -16.70 7.65 2.42
CA GLN A 186 -16.26 8.30 3.66
C GLN A 186 -15.04 7.62 4.33
N LEU A 187 -14.73 6.36 4.00
CA LEU A 187 -13.57 5.65 4.56
C LEU A 187 -12.33 5.75 3.67
N GLN A 188 -12.51 5.83 2.35
CA GLN A 188 -11.44 6.24 1.43
C GLN A 188 -10.91 7.64 1.81
N ALA A 189 -11.81 8.53 2.24
CA ALA A 189 -11.46 9.86 2.73
C ALA A 189 -10.69 9.86 4.06
N VAL A 190 -10.54 8.76 4.80
CA VAL A 190 -9.77 8.75 6.05
C VAL A 190 -8.36 8.20 5.83
N ASP A 191 -8.20 7.15 5.01
CA ASP A 191 -6.88 6.57 4.70
C ASP A 191 -6.12 7.39 3.64
N ASP A 192 -6.86 7.96 2.67
CA ASP A 192 -6.33 9.01 1.82
C ASP A 192 -6.03 10.24 2.65
N ARG A 193 -6.74 10.57 3.74
CA ARG A 193 -6.35 11.71 4.59
C ARG A 193 -5.18 11.42 5.50
N VAL A 194 -4.89 10.19 5.90
CA VAL A 194 -3.68 9.88 6.69
C VAL A 194 -2.44 9.82 5.78
N THR A 195 -2.58 9.32 4.55
CA THR A 195 -1.51 9.32 3.54
C THR A 195 -1.34 10.68 2.86
N LEU A 196 -2.43 11.40 2.59
CA LEU A 196 -2.41 12.78 2.10
C LEU A 196 -1.95 13.74 3.18
N VAL A 197 -2.27 13.59 4.48
CA VAL A 197 -1.73 14.48 5.53
C VAL A 197 -0.21 14.26 5.74
N ALA A 198 0.29 13.05 5.52
CA ALA A 198 1.73 12.76 5.53
C ALA A 198 2.46 13.28 4.27
N GLN A 199 1.81 13.34 3.11
CA GLN A 199 2.37 13.90 1.86
C GLN A 199 2.02 15.39 1.62
N SER A 200 1.03 15.96 2.32
CA SER A 200 0.52 17.33 2.10
C SER A 200 1.26 18.38 2.90
N SER A 201 2.24 18.01 3.72
CA SER A 201 2.98 19.01 4.49
C SER A 201 4.01 19.75 3.62
N MET A 202 4.41 19.19 2.47
CA MET A 202 5.42 19.78 1.59
C MET A 202 4.98 19.71 0.11
N PRO A 203 4.64 20.84 -0.54
CA PRO A 203 4.37 20.86 -1.97
C PRO A 203 5.58 20.38 -2.79
N SER A 204 5.28 19.77 -3.94
CA SER A 204 6.28 19.46 -4.98
C SER A 204 7.01 20.74 -5.40
N GLY A 205 8.32 20.64 -5.62
CA GLY A 205 9.20 21.77 -5.93
C GLY A 205 9.91 22.40 -4.73
N ILE A 206 9.59 22.02 -3.49
CA ILE A 206 10.38 22.44 -2.32
C ILE A 206 11.78 21.84 -2.43
N ILE A 207 12.79 22.70 -2.28
CA ILE A 207 14.20 22.33 -2.21
C ILE A 207 14.68 22.44 -0.76
N VAL A 208 15.31 21.39 -0.26
CA VAL A 208 15.89 21.35 1.09
C VAL A 208 17.35 20.95 1.06
N MET A 209 18.08 21.34 2.09
CA MET A 209 19.43 20.82 2.35
C MET A 209 19.34 19.42 2.97
N TRP A 210 20.13 18.49 2.45
CA TRP A 210 20.15 17.09 2.82
C TRP A 210 21.57 16.64 3.16
N SER A 211 21.75 16.02 4.32
CA SER A 211 23.05 15.56 4.81
C SER A 211 23.40 14.13 4.43
N GLY A 212 22.43 13.37 3.90
CA GLY A 212 22.62 11.96 3.54
C GLY A 212 23.22 11.76 2.14
N SER A 213 23.84 10.60 1.93
CA SER A 213 24.36 10.17 0.62
C SER A 213 23.30 9.53 -0.28
N THR A 214 22.18 9.10 0.30
CA THR A 214 21.07 8.43 -0.40
C THR A 214 19.86 9.35 -0.38
N VAL A 215 19.25 9.59 -1.54
CA VAL A 215 18.05 10.43 -1.66
C VAL A 215 16.81 9.64 -1.21
N PRO A 216 15.99 10.16 -0.28
CA PRO A 216 14.78 9.48 0.16
C PRO A 216 13.74 9.33 -0.95
N THR A 217 12.91 8.28 -0.88
CA THR A 217 11.77 8.09 -1.78
C THR A 217 10.85 9.32 -1.79
N GLY A 218 10.41 9.72 -2.98
CA GLY A 218 9.58 10.92 -3.17
C GLY A 218 10.36 12.23 -3.25
N TRP A 219 11.69 12.16 -3.22
CA TRP A 219 12.61 13.27 -3.47
C TRP A 219 13.57 12.92 -4.61
N HIS A 220 14.22 13.96 -5.16
CA HIS A 220 15.23 13.81 -6.21
C HIS A 220 16.44 14.71 -5.91
N LEU A 221 17.62 14.35 -6.37
CA LEU A 221 18.81 15.21 -6.26
C LEU A 221 18.65 16.40 -7.23
N CYS A 222 19.03 17.61 -6.79
CA CYS A 222 19.08 18.77 -7.68
C CYS A 222 20.36 18.74 -8.54
N ASP A 223 20.38 17.84 -9.53
CA ASP A 223 21.53 17.55 -10.40
C ASP A 223 21.32 17.90 -11.88
N GLY A 224 20.20 18.56 -12.21
CA GLY A 224 19.85 18.94 -13.58
C GLY A 224 19.12 17.86 -14.37
N THR A 225 18.75 16.74 -13.74
CA THR A 225 18.09 15.62 -14.42
C THR A 225 16.67 15.40 -13.91
N GLY A 226 15.76 15.01 -14.80
CA GLY A 226 14.36 14.72 -14.47
C GLY A 226 13.46 15.95 -14.39
N THR A 227 12.21 15.70 -13.98
CA THR A 227 11.15 16.71 -13.84
C THR A 227 10.38 16.49 -12.54
N TYR A 228 9.79 17.54 -11.98
CA TYR A 228 8.98 17.48 -10.78
C TYR A 228 7.60 18.12 -10.99
N GLY A 229 6.64 17.75 -10.14
CA GLY A 229 5.30 18.34 -10.13
C GLY A 229 4.43 17.97 -11.33
N SER A 230 3.18 18.43 -11.32
CA SER A 230 2.20 18.10 -12.36
C SER A 230 2.48 18.76 -13.71
N ASN A 231 3.30 19.82 -13.73
CA ASN A 231 3.64 20.58 -14.93
C ASN A 231 4.92 20.07 -15.61
N ASN A 232 5.56 19.03 -15.06
CA ASN A 232 6.84 18.50 -15.52
C ASN A 232 7.94 19.57 -15.62
N ASP A 233 8.05 20.41 -14.59
CA ASP A 233 9.10 21.43 -14.53
C ASP A 233 10.48 20.76 -14.38
N PRO A 234 11.53 21.24 -15.07
CA PRO A 234 12.85 20.62 -15.01
C PRO A 234 13.52 20.81 -13.65
N ILE A 235 14.14 19.76 -13.14
CA ILE A 235 14.90 19.82 -11.88
C ILE A 235 16.19 20.64 -12.11
N PRO A 236 16.50 21.67 -11.29
CA PRO A 236 17.71 22.47 -11.45
C PRO A 236 18.98 21.72 -11.02
N ASP A 237 20.12 22.05 -11.61
CA ASP A 237 21.44 21.62 -11.12
C ASP A 237 21.99 22.64 -10.11
N LEU A 238 21.98 22.29 -8.83
CA LEU A 238 22.44 23.13 -7.73
C LEU A 238 23.80 22.71 -7.16
N ARG A 239 24.46 21.72 -7.76
CA ARG A 239 25.75 21.23 -7.27
C ARG A 239 26.82 22.30 -7.43
N GLY A 240 27.53 22.61 -6.33
CA GLY A 240 28.58 23.63 -6.31
C GLY A 240 28.07 25.07 -6.48
N LYS A 241 26.77 25.31 -6.28
CA LYS A 241 26.15 26.64 -6.39
C LYS A 241 25.70 27.17 -5.04
N PHE A 242 25.77 28.48 -4.88
CA PHE A 242 25.13 29.20 -3.78
C PHE A 242 23.72 29.63 -4.18
N ILE A 243 22.77 29.56 -3.26
CA ILE A 243 21.37 29.89 -3.55
C ILE A 243 21.13 31.39 -3.37
N LEU A 244 20.70 32.05 -4.44
CA LEU A 244 20.29 33.44 -4.47
C LEU A 244 18.76 33.53 -4.58
N GLY A 245 18.13 34.37 -3.75
CA GLY A 245 16.71 34.66 -3.87
C GLY A 245 16.38 35.34 -5.21
N ALA A 246 15.36 34.86 -5.92
CA ALA A 246 14.98 35.39 -7.22
C ALA A 246 14.53 36.87 -7.12
N SER A 247 14.84 37.64 -8.16
CA SER A 247 14.46 39.05 -8.31
C SER A 247 14.22 39.40 -9.78
N VAL A 248 13.82 40.63 -10.09
CA VAL A 248 13.63 41.06 -11.48
C VAL A 248 14.91 40.90 -12.32
N SER A 249 16.07 41.20 -11.73
CA SER A 249 17.37 41.07 -12.40
C SER A 249 17.89 39.63 -12.44
N ASN A 250 17.39 38.76 -11.56
CA ASN A 250 17.72 37.34 -11.51
C ASN A 250 16.43 36.50 -11.38
N PRO A 251 15.68 36.30 -12.48
CA PRO A 251 14.46 35.50 -12.46
C PRO A 251 14.67 34.07 -11.94
N VAL A 252 13.58 33.38 -11.63
CA VAL A 252 13.62 31.96 -11.22
C VAL A 252 14.38 31.14 -12.27
N ASN A 253 15.21 30.21 -11.81
CA ASN A 253 16.07 29.32 -12.61
C ASN A 253 17.23 29.98 -13.36
N THR A 254 17.53 31.26 -13.13
CA THR A 254 18.80 31.82 -13.64
C THR A 254 19.99 31.26 -12.86
N THR A 255 21.06 30.95 -13.58
CA THR A 255 22.36 30.57 -13.01
C THR A 255 23.36 31.67 -13.26
N GLY A 256 24.19 31.97 -12.26
CA GLY A 256 25.27 32.95 -12.37
C GLY A 256 26.33 32.74 -11.28
N GLY A 257 27.27 33.67 -11.22
CA GLY A 257 28.41 33.61 -10.29
C GLY A 257 29.58 32.78 -10.81
N SER A 258 30.71 32.88 -10.09
CA SER A 258 31.93 32.13 -10.36
C SER A 258 32.57 31.77 -9.02
N THR A 259 33.14 30.56 -8.94
CA THR A 259 33.95 30.14 -7.78
C THR A 259 35.35 30.75 -7.79
N THR A 260 35.73 31.37 -8.90
CA THR A 260 37.00 32.08 -9.10
C THR A 260 36.73 33.54 -9.41
N LEU A 261 37.50 34.44 -8.80
CA LEU A 261 37.51 35.83 -9.23
C LEU A 261 38.64 36.00 -10.24
N ASN A 262 38.26 36.24 -11.50
CA ASN A 262 39.21 36.60 -12.54
C ASN A 262 39.57 38.08 -12.45
N LEU A 263 40.29 38.47 -11.39
CA LEU A 263 41.00 39.74 -11.34
C LEU A 263 42.32 39.57 -12.09
N THR A 264 42.31 39.71 -13.41
CA THR A 264 43.52 39.54 -14.22
C THR A 264 44.50 40.70 -14.07
N ARG A 265 44.05 41.88 -13.62
CA ARG A 265 44.89 43.06 -13.43
C ARG A 265 44.20 44.09 -12.52
N THR A 266 44.97 44.85 -11.76
CA THR A 266 44.50 46.18 -11.34
C THR A 266 44.37 47.05 -12.59
N ASP A 267 43.41 47.96 -12.64
CA ASP A 267 43.38 48.95 -13.72
C ASP A 267 44.72 49.69 -13.77
N THR A 268 45.16 50.02 -14.99
CA THR A 268 46.38 50.81 -15.17
C THR A 268 46.17 52.19 -14.58
N HIS A 269 46.95 52.50 -13.55
CA HIS A 269 47.07 53.84 -13.03
C HIS A 269 48.38 54.44 -13.51
N THR A 270 48.31 55.59 -14.17
CA THR A 270 49.48 56.42 -14.42
C THR A 270 49.57 57.38 -13.25
N LEU A 271 50.66 57.31 -12.47
CA LEU A 271 50.85 58.20 -11.32
C LEU A 271 50.69 59.66 -11.76
N LEU A 272 49.79 60.38 -11.11
CA LEU A 272 49.64 61.82 -11.31
C LEU A 272 50.78 62.54 -10.59
N GLU A 273 51.17 63.73 -11.08
CA GLU A 273 52.18 64.57 -10.43
C GLU A 273 51.83 64.88 -8.96
N THR A 274 50.55 64.92 -8.64
CA THR A 274 50.02 65.11 -7.28
C THR A 274 50.22 63.91 -6.34
N GLU A 275 50.52 62.73 -6.87
CA GLU A 275 50.64 61.48 -6.12
C GLU A 275 52.09 61.06 -5.88
N ILE A 276 53.06 61.78 -6.47
CA ILE A 276 54.48 61.62 -6.14
C ILE A 276 54.84 62.74 -5.15
N PRO A 277 55.18 62.41 -3.89
CA PRO A 277 55.66 63.42 -2.96
C PRO A 277 56.85 64.16 -3.57
N SER A 278 56.79 65.49 -3.54
CA SER A 278 57.93 66.32 -3.94
C SER A 278 59.14 65.89 -3.13
N HIS A 279 60.17 65.41 -3.81
CA HIS A 279 61.41 65.03 -3.19
C HIS A 279 62.57 65.70 -3.92
N THR A 280 63.62 65.97 -3.16
CA THR A 280 64.86 66.55 -3.64
C THR A 280 66.01 65.65 -3.21
N HIS A 281 67.11 65.68 -3.96
CA HIS A 281 68.33 64.99 -3.58
C HIS A 281 69.34 66.02 -3.10
N SER A 282 69.94 65.77 -1.93
CA SER A 282 71.08 66.54 -1.45
C SER A 282 72.37 65.78 -1.77
N GLY A 283 73.23 66.43 -2.54
CA GLY A 283 74.55 65.91 -2.86
C GLY A 283 75.63 66.86 -2.35
N PHE A 284 76.72 66.29 -1.83
CA PHE A 284 77.97 67.02 -1.67
C PHE A 284 78.79 66.80 -2.94
N PHE A 285 78.80 67.78 -3.84
CA PHE A 285 79.83 67.80 -4.88
C PHE A 285 81.08 68.41 -4.25
N GLY A 286 82.17 67.65 -4.20
CA GLY A 286 83.48 68.19 -3.85
C GLY A 286 83.87 69.20 -4.91
N SER A 287 83.60 70.48 -4.68
CA SER A 287 84.09 71.55 -5.52
C SER A 287 85.55 71.81 -5.15
N THR A 288 86.49 71.44 -6.02
CA THR A 288 87.87 71.92 -5.94
C THR A 288 87.92 73.37 -6.41
N PHE A 289 87.33 74.29 -5.63
CA PHE A 289 87.56 75.73 -5.78
C PHE A 289 88.16 76.25 -4.47
N SER A 290 89.49 76.16 -4.36
CA SER A 290 90.26 76.89 -3.35
C SER A 290 90.43 78.32 -3.83
N THR A 291 89.69 79.28 -3.27
CA THR A 291 90.07 80.69 -3.37
C THR A 291 91.26 80.92 -2.44
N PHE A 292 92.46 80.96 -3.02
CA PHE A 292 93.69 81.31 -2.32
C PHE A 292 93.62 82.80 -1.91
N TYR A 293 93.29 83.08 -0.65
CA TYR A 293 93.68 84.33 -0.01
C TYR A 293 94.96 84.06 0.80
N PRO A 294 96.05 84.82 0.61
CA PRO A 294 97.30 84.57 1.31
C PRO A 294 97.13 84.92 2.80
N GLY A 295 97.11 83.90 3.65
CA GLY A 295 97.18 84.03 5.11
C GLY A 295 96.11 83.29 5.93
N GLY A 296 95.14 82.61 5.33
CA GLY A 296 94.09 81.88 6.06
C GLY A 296 94.11 80.37 5.80
N ASN A 297 94.07 79.56 6.87
CA ASN A 297 93.82 78.12 6.77
C ASN A 297 92.43 77.88 6.17
N GLY A 298 92.36 77.60 4.86
CA GLY A 298 91.09 77.29 4.18
C GLY A 298 90.68 75.85 4.46
N ALA A 299 89.67 75.65 5.30
CA ALA A 299 88.96 74.37 5.35
C ALA A 299 88.15 74.19 4.04
N PRO A 300 88.03 72.98 3.49
CA PRO A 300 87.20 72.75 2.30
C PRO A 300 85.77 73.21 2.58
N ALA A 301 85.27 74.14 1.77
CA ALA A 301 83.90 74.62 1.87
C ALA A 301 82.97 73.59 1.22
N ASN A 302 82.23 72.85 2.04
CA ASN A 302 81.17 71.97 1.57
C ASN A 302 79.96 72.83 1.14
N ASN A 303 79.86 73.14 -0.14
CA ASN A 303 78.64 73.75 -0.69
C ASN A 303 77.62 72.63 -0.98
N GLY A 304 76.64 72.50 -0.10
CA GLY A 304 75.49 71.63 -0.35
C GLY A 304 74.64 72.20 -1.49
N THR A 305 74.45 71.43 -2.55
CA THR A 305 73.49 71.75 -3.61
C THR A 305 72.37 70.74 -3.60
N THR A 306 71.14 71.24 -3.65
CA THR A 306 69.93 70.43 -3.72
C THR A 306 69.44 70.44 -5.16
N THR A 307 69.11 69.27 -5.72
CA THR A 307 68.50 69.21 -7.06
C THR A 307 67.12 69.88 -7.06
N GLY A 308 66.65 70.34 -8.22
CA GLY A 308 65.23 70.69 -8.38
C GLY A 308 64.34 69.46 -8.14
N ALA A 309 63.10 69.67 -7.68
CA ALA A 309 62.12 68.60 -7.57
C ALA A 309 61.76 68.11 -8.99
N THR A 310 61.91 66.81 -9.27
CA THR A 310 61.51 66.19 -10.54
C THR A 310 60.98 64.77 -10.33
N GLY A 311 60.16 64.28 -11.25
CA GLY A 311 59.59 62.93 -11.25
C GLY A 311 58.75 62.66 -12.52
N GLY A 312 58.63 61.38 -12.90
CA GLY A 312 57.82 60.91 -14.02
C GLY A 312 57.77 59.38 -14.03
N GLY A 313 56.66 58.80 -13.57
CA GLY A 313 56.49 57.35 -13.44
C GLY A 313 55.76 56.76 -14.66
N GLN A 314 56.39 55.82 -15.37
CA GLN A 314 55.67 54.97 -16.31
C GLN A 314 54.79 53.98 -15.55
N GLY A 315 53.53 53.83 -15.98
CA GLY A 315 52.59 52.91 -15.35
C GLY A 315 53.10 51.47 -15.39
N HIS A 316 53.01 50.76 -14.27
CA HIS A 316 53.19 49.31 -14.22
C HIS A 316 51.94 48.68 -13.61
N PHE A 317 51.78 47.37 -13.79
CA PHE A 317 50.68 46.62 -13.20
C PHE A 317 51.24 45.52 -12.30
N HIS A 318 50.44 45.14 -11.30
CA HIS A 318 50.69 43.95 -10.50
C HIS A 318 49.79 42.83 -11.00
N THR A 319 50.36 41.64 -11.19
CA THR A 319 49.59 40.43 -11.44
C THR A 319 49.00 39.97 -10.12
N ILE A 320 47.68 39.99 -10.01
CA ILE A 320 46.98 39.38 -8.89
C ILE A 320 46.83 37.90 -9.22
N SER A 321 47.43 37.03 -8.41
CA SER A 321 47.17 35.58 -8.51
C SER A 321 45.74 35.32 -8.03
N ALA A 322 44.95 34.60 -8.82
CA ALA A 322 43.53 34.36 -8.54
C ALA A 322 43.32 33.90 -7.09
N SER A 323 42.62 34.72 -6.30
CA SER A 323 42.21 34.37 -4.94
C SER A 323 40.84 33.69 -5.01
N THR A 324 40.69 32.59 -4.26
CA THR A 324 39.40 31.92 -4.10
C THR A 324 38.62 32.66 -3.02
N TYR A 325 37.42 33.15 -3.33
CA TYR A 325 36.57 33.93 -2.41
C TYR A 325 35.59 33.05 -1.63
N MET A 326 35.79 31.73 -1.64
CA MET A 326 34.92 30.80 -0.96
C MET A 326 35.22 30.82 0.55
N PRO A 327 34.28 31.28 1.39
CA PRO A 327 34.45 31.22 2.84
C PRO A 327 34.53 29.75 3.30
N PRO A 328 35.03 29.46 4.52
CA PRO A 328 34.93 28.14 5.11
C PRO A 328 33.48 27.62 5.04
N TYR A 329 33.27 26.40 4.52
CA TYR A 329 31.95 25.85 4.24
C TYR A 329 31.82 24.39 4.66
N TYR A 330 30.58 23.96 4.88
CA TYR A 330 30.19 22.57 5.04
C TYR A 330 29.22 22.20 3.91
N ALA A 331 29.50 21.12 3.19
CA ALA A 331 28.72 20.74 2.00
C ALA A 331 27.54 19.84 2.37
N LEU A 332 26.33 20.26 1.98
CA LEU A 332 25.11 19.45 1.99
C LEU A 332 24.61 19.29 0.55
N ALA A 333 23.91 18.19 0.27
CA ALA A 333 23.21 18.03 -1.00
C ALA A 333 21.94 18.89 -1.00
N TYR A 334 21.49 19.33 -2.18
CA TYR A 334 20.16 19.87 -2.37
C TYR A 334 19.27 18.79 -2.97
N ILE A 335 18.12 18.52 -2.35
CA ILE A 335 17.12 17.60 -2.87
C ILE A 335 15.79 18.34 -3.04
N ILE A 336 15.01 17.94 -4.04
CA ILE A 336 13.71 18.52 -4.40
C ILE A 336 12.59 17.51 -4.17
N LYS A 337 11.46 17.97 -3.62
CA LYS A 337 10.26 17.15 -3.47
C LYS A 337 9.63 16.94 -4.85
N LEU A 338 9.45 15.68 -5.25
CA LEU A 338 8.77 15.30 -6.48
C LEU A 338 7.27 15.56 -6.41
#